data_AF-A0A8J7RM33-F1
#
_entry.id   AF-A0A8J7RM33-F1
#
_cell.length_a   1.000
_cell.length_b   1.000
_cell.length_c   1.000
_cell.angle_alpha   90.00
_cell.angle_beta   90.00
_cell.angle_gamma   90.00
#
_symmetry.space_group_name_H-M   'P 1'
#
loop_
_entity.id
_entity.type
_entity.pdbx_description
1 polymer ?
#
loop_
_entity_poly.entity_id
_entity_poly.type
_entity_poly.pdbx_seq_one_letter_code
_entity_poly.pdbx_strand_id
1 'polypeptide(L)'
;MSDDLKNISRIDQPSKNTFGWFVRIRRDGKKISRFFSDGKFNGKDEALLSAKAFRDKNLKEWEGFAKNFDRAMHLGKKSNIGYPGISYCVKSKVRNGEMYEEHVFQVSYSPEKGIHKNKSFYIPKAKSKREFKKNYKAKLKLAIKFRDEQMIRIYGARYVNYKKKHKLDPKR
;
A
#
# COMPACT_ATOMS: atom_id res chain seq x y z
N MET A 1 23.30 -9.91 -5.33
CA MET A 1 23.62 -8.91 -4.28
C MET A 1 23.01 -9.43 -2.99
N SER A 2 23.82 -9.88 -2.04
CA SER A 2 23.36 -10.63 -0.86
C SER A 2 22.42 -9.80 0.02
N ASP A 3 21.15 -10.21 0.09
CA ASP A 3 20.08 -9.62 0.94
C ASP A 3 20.28 -9.94 2.45
N ASP A 4 21.46 -10.46 2.81
CA ASP A 4 21.75 -11.13 4.10
C ASP A 4 21.69 -10.18 5.31
N LEU A 5 21.93 -8.88 5.12
CA LEU A 5 21.81 -7.87 6.18
C LEU A 5 20.57 -6.97 6.02
N LYS A 6 19.68 -7.25 5.07
CA LYS A 6 18.48 -6.42 4.91
C LYS A 6 17.63 -6.47 6.17
N ASN A 7 17.12 -5.29 6.52
CA ASN A 7 16.37 -5.04 7.77
C ASN A 7 17.19 -5.23 9.05
N ILE A 8 18.51 -5.43 8.98
CA ILE A 8 19.41 -5.56 10.12
C ILE A 8 20.44 -4.43 10.03
N SER A 9 20.71 -3.75 11.14
CA SER A 9 21.70 -2.68 11.19
C SER A 9 22.56 -2.85 12.44
N ARG A 10 23.87 -2.66 12.32
CA ARG A 10 24.75 -2.62 13.48
C ARG A 10 24.56 -1.30 14.23
N ILE A 11 24.55 -1.35 15.56
CA ILE A 11 24.61 -0.17 16.43
C ILE A 11 25.82 -0.35 17.33
N ASP A 12 26.77 0.57 17.18
CA ASP A 12 27.95 0.68 18.04
C ASP A 12 27.98 2.10 18.60
N GLN A 13 27.66 2.26 19.88
CA GLN A 13 27.71 3.53 20.60
C GLN A 13 28.59 3.38 21.84
N PRO A 14 29.92 3.59 21.70
CA PRO A 14 30.87 3.44 22.80
C PRO A 14 30.55 4.34 24.01
N SER A 15 30.15 5.59 23.74
CA SER A 15 29.78 6.56 24.80
C SER A 15 28.57 6.14 25.64
N LYS A 16 27.76 5.22 25.14
CA LYS A 16 26.56 4.68 25.82
C LYS A 16 26.69 3.19 26.12
N ASN A 17 27.88 2.62 25.96
CA ASN A 17 28.15 1.19 26.09
C ASN A 17 27.10 0.30 25.39
N THR A 18 26.61 0.73 24.23
CA THR A 18 25.52 0.04 23.51
C THR A 18 26.06 -0.53 22.21
N PHE A 19 26.23 -1.85 22.21
CA PHE A 19 26.78 -2.62 21.10
C PHE A 19 25.81 -3.75 20.75
N GLY A 20 25.43 -3.86 19.49
CA GLY A 20 24.49 -4.90 19.07
C GLY A 20 23.90 -4.70 17.69
N TRP A 21 22.95 -5.58 17.37
CA TRP A 21 22.26 -5.61 16.08
C TRP A 21 20.80 -5.19 16.25
N PHE A 22 20.35 -4.29 15.39
CA PHE A 22 18.99 -3.78 15.38
C PHE A 22 18.23 -4.26 14.15
N VAL A 23 17.20 -5.07 14.40
CA VAL A 23 16.29 -5.55 13.37
C VAL A 23 15.12 -4.59 13.23
N ARG A 24 14.81 -4.15 12.01
CA ARG A 24 13.70 -3.25 11.70
C ARG A 24 12.96 -3.71 10.45
N ILE A 25 11.80 -4.33 10.63
CA ILE A 25 10.93 -4.80 9.55
C ILE A 25 9.73 -3.86 9.43
N ARG A 26 9.48 -3.35 8.23
CA ARG A 26 8.32 -2.51 7.91
C ARG A 26 7.56 -3.10 6.72
N ARG A 27 6.38 -3.67 6.96
CA ARG A 27 5.51 -4.26 5.91
C ARG A 27 4.05 -4.00 6.22
N ASP A 28 3.27 -3.64 5.22
CA ASP A 28 1.81 -3.40 5.30
C ASP A 28 1.38 -2.50 6.47
N GLY A 29 2.19 -1.50 6.79
CA GLY A 29 1.93 -0.57 7.89
C GLY A 29 2.14 -1.16 9.29
N LYS A 30 2.61 -2.41 9.43
CA LYS A 30 3.16 -2.98 10.66
C LYS A 30 4.66 -2.66 10.75
N LYS A 31 5.11 -2.35 11.96
CA LYS A 31 6.52 -2.09 12.28
C LYS A 31 6.91 -3.08 13.37
N ILE A 32 7.89 -3.93 13.10
CA ILE A 32 8.47 -4.86 14.07
C ILE A 32 9.92 -4.47 14.21
N SER A 33 10.35 -4.18 15.43
CA SER A 33 11.74 -3.85 15.71
C SER A 33 12.20 -4.51 16.99
N ARG A 34 13.44 -5.00 16.98
CA ARG A 34 14.07 -5.64 18.14
C ARG A 34 15.58 -5.44 18.10
N PHE A 35 16.15 -5.14 19.26
CA PHE A 35 17.58 -4.99 19.47
C PHE A 35 18.16 -6.25 20.13
N PHE A 36 19.33 -6.66 19.65
CA PHE A 36 20.09 -7.83 20.11
C PHE A 36 21.46 -7.32 20.55
N SER A 37 21.66 -7.16 21.85
CA SER A 37 22.92 -6.65 22.42
C SER A 37 23.98 -7.74 22.46
N ASP A 38 25.23 -7.39 22.14
CA ASP A 38 26.33 -8.35 22.13
C ASP A 38 26.54 -8.99 23.50
N GLY A 39 26.53 -8.19 24.57
CA GLY A 39 26.74 -8.70 25.93
C GLY A 39 25.66 -9.69 26.41
N LYS A 40 24.46 -9.66 25.82
CA LYS A 40 23.37 -10.60 26.17
C LYS A 40 23.37 -11.87 25.33
N PHE A 41 23.95 -11.80 24.14
CA PHE A 41 23.97 -12.88 23.15
C PHE A 41 25.40 -13.32 22.87
N ASN A 42 26.23 -13.44 23.93
CA ASN A 42 27.62 -13.93 23.91
C ASN A 42 28.52 -13.38 22.78
N GLY A 43 28.38 -12.10 22.47
CA GLY A 43 29.22 -11.41 21.50
C GLY A 43 28.53 -11.13 20.16
N LYS A 44 29.33 -10.60 19.23
CA LYS A 44 28.86 -10.00 18.00
C LYS A 44 28.21 -11.01 17.05
N ASP A 45 28.79 -12.20 16.92
CA ASP A 45 28.37 -13.19 15.92
C ASP A 45 27.11 -13.93 16.36
N GLU A 46 27.03 -14.33 17.62
CA GLU A 46 25.82 -14.93 18.20
C GLU A 46 24.64 -13.95 18.25
N ALA A 47 24.90 -12.66 18.54
CA ALA A 47 23.91 -11.60 18.43
C ALA A 47 23.41 -11.42 16.98
N LEU A 48 24.30 -11.52 15.98
CA LEU A 48 23.93 -11.45 14.57
C LEU A 48 23.08 -12.66 14.16
N LEU A 49 23.47 -13.87 14.55
CA LEU A 49 22.71 -15.11 14.31
C LEU A 49 21.29 -15.00 14.88
N SER A 50 21.18 -14.53 16.12
CA SER A 50 19.89 -14.32 16.78
C SER A 50 19.04 -13.27 16.07
N ALA A 51 19.66 -12.18 15.60
CA ALA A 51 18.99 -11.14 14.82
C ALA A 51 18.48 -11.67 13.47
N LYS A 52 19.28 -12.49 12.76
CA LYS A 52 18.89 -13.15 11.50
C LYS A 52 17.73 -14.12 11.73
N ALA A 53 17.84 -15.02 12.71
CA ALA A 53 16.79 -15.98 13.04
C ALA A 53 15.46 -15.27 13.39
N PHE A 54 15.51 -14.19 14.17
CA PHE A 54 14.34 -13.38 14.47
C PHE A 54 13.74 -12.75 13.20
N ARG A 55 14.57 -12.17 12.33
CA ARG A 55 14.11 -11.59 11.07
C ARG A 55 13.43 -12.65 10.21
N ASP A 56 14.09 -13.78 9.98
CA ASP A 56 13.64 -14.81 9.05
C ASP A 56 12.35 -15.47 9.53
N LYS A 57 12.22 -15.70 10.85
CA LYS A 57 10.95 -16.16 11.45
C LYS A 57 9.80 -15.21 11.16
N ASN A 58 10.00 -13.91 11.40
CA ASN A 58 8.95 -12.90 11.18
C ASN A 58 8.62 -12.72 9.70
N LEU A 59 9.62 -12.79 8.81
CA LEU A 59 9.38 -12.72 7.37
C LEU A 59 8.62 -13.96 6.88
N LYS A 60 9.01 -15.17 7.29
CA LYS A 60 8.34 -16.42 6.90
C LYS A 60 6.89 -16.49 7.39
N GLU A 61 6.64 -16.07 8.63
CA GLU A 61 5.27 -15.97 9.17
C GLU A 61 4.43 -14.98 8.34
N TRP A 62 5.01 -13.83 7.99
CA TRP A 62 4.33 -12.84 7.17
C TRP A 62 4.07 -13.36 5.75
N GLU A 63 5.03 -14.03 5.12
CA GLU A 63 4.89 -14.63 3.78
C GLU A 63 3.78 -15.69 3.72
N GLY A 64 3.65 -16.51 4.77
CA GLY A 64 2.57 -17.49 4.88
C GLY A 64 1.17 -16.86 4.96
N PHE A 65 1.06 -15.66 5.54
CA PHE A 65 -0.20 -14.93 5.66
C PHE A 65 -0.50 -14.00 4.47
N ALA A 66 0.54 -13.40 3.89
CA ALA A 66 0.44 -12.25 3.00
C ALA A 66 0.40 -12.68 1.53
N LYS A 67 -0.76 -12.49 0.87
CA LYS A 67 -0.83 -12.65 -0.59
C LYS A 67 0.05 -11.61 -1.31
N ASN A 68 0.79 -12.05 -2.32
CA ASN A 68 1.68 -11.21 -3.13
C ASN A 68 2.68 -10.41 -2.27
N PHE A 69 3.27 -11.07 -1.26
CA PHE A 69 4.17 -10.47 -0.27
C PHE A 69 5.36 -9.71 -0.87
N ASP A 70 5.84 -10.14 -2.04
CA ASP A 70 6.93 -9.47 -2.75
C ASP A 70 6.52 -8.10 -3.31
N ARG A 71 5.22 -7.84 -3.46
CA ARG A 71 4.67 -6.61 -4.05
C ARG A 71 4.29 -5.58 -3.00
N ALA A 72 4.74 -4.34 -3.26
CA ALA A 72 4.26 -3.17 -2.53
C ALA A 72 2.81 -2.86 -2.91
N MET A 73 1.97 -2.62 -1.91
CA MET A 73 0.62 -2.15 -2.14
C MET A 73 0.68 -0.63 -2.37
N HIS A 74 0.44 -0.19 -3.60
CA HIS A 74 0.40 1.24 -3.95
C HIS A 74 -0.80 1.94 -3.30
N LEU A 75 -0.63 2.29 -2.03
CA LEU A 75 -1.61 2.94 -1.14
C LEU A 75 -1.23 4.39 -0.84
N GLY A 76 -0.22 4.91 -1.55
CA GLY A 76 0.35 6.24 -1.37
C GLY A 76 -0.58 7.38 -1.81
N LYS A 77 0.04 8.55 -2.02
CA LYS A 77 -0.55 9.90 -2.17
C LYS A 77 -2.00 9.89 -2.69
N LYS A 78 -2.88 10.56 -1.94
CA LYS A 78 -4.29 10.76 -2.28
C LYS A 78 -4.38 11.30 -3.72
N SER A 79 -5.28 10.71 -4.51
CA SER A 79 -5.60 11.24 -5.83
C SER A 79 -6.24 12.63 -5.70
N ASN A 80 -6.53 13.26 -6.82
CA ASN A 80 -7.24 14.55 -6.88
C ASN A 80 -8.63 14.55 -6.21
N ILE A 81 -9.18 13.38 -5.88
CA ILE A 81 -10.47 13.24 -5.19
C ILE A 81 -10.35 12.58 -3.80
N GLY A 82 -9.13 12.36 -3.30
CA GLY A 82 -8.92 11.81 -1.96
C GLY A 82 -8.90 10.28 -1.86
N TYR A 83 -9.07 9.55 -2.97
CA TYR A 83 -9.15 8.08 -2.98
C TYR A 83 -7.96 7.45 -3.72
N PRO A 84 -7.02 6.78 -3.02
CA PRO A 84 -5.84 6.19 -3.64
C PRO A 84 -6.17 5.23 -4.80
N GLY A 85 -5.58 5.50 -5.97
CA GLY A 85 -5.80 4.72 -7.19
C GLY A 85 -7.12 4.99 -7.92
N ILE A 86 -7.86 6.04 -7.53
CA ILE A 86 -9.05 6.52 -8.25
C ILE A 86 -8.85 8.00 -8.58
N SER A 87 -8.71 8.33 -9.85
CA SER A 87 -8.58 9.73 -10.31
C SER A 87 -9.86 10.19 -11.00
N TYR A 88 -10.20 11.46 -10.84
CA TYR A 88 -11.26 12.10 -11.62
C TYR A 88 -10.65 12.87 -12.78
N CYS A 89 -11.15 12.66 -13.99
CA CYS A 89 -10.67 13.33 -15.20
C CYS A 89 -11.86 13.82 -16.03
N VAL A 90 -11.69 14.98 -16.66
CA VAL A 90 -12.60 15.47 -17.69
C VAL A 90 -11.92 15.23 -19.03
N LYS A 91 -12.61 14.54 -19.94
CA LYS A 91 -12.10 14.24 -21.28
C LYS A 91 -12.91 15.04 -22.30
N SER A 92 -12.24 15.89 -23.06
CA SER A 92 -12.85 16.57 -24.20
C SER A 92 -12.84 15.61 -25.40
N LYS A 93 -13.99 15.46 -26.05
CA LYS A 93 -14.14 14.68 -27.27
C LYS A 93 -14.89 15.51 -28.31
N VAL A 94 -14.55 15.28 -29.56
CA VAL A 94 -15.28 15.85 -30.70
C VAL A 94 -16.16 14.75 -31.28
N ARG A 95 -17.44 15.04 -31.51
CA ARG A 95 -18.36 14.19 -32.26
C ARG A 95 -19.21 15.08 -33.14
N ASN A 96 -19.25 14.78 -34.44
CA ASN A 96 -19.98 15.58 -35.43
C ASN A 96 -19.60 17.07 -35.42
N GLY A 97 -18.32 17.39 -35.20
CA GLY A 97 -17.83 18.77 -35.12
C GLY A 97 -18.07 19.48 -33.79
N GLU A 98 -18.94 18.94 -32.91
CA GLU A 98 -19.20 19.51 -31.59
C GLU A 98 -18.27 18.94 -30.52
N MET A 99 -17.72 19.84 -29.70
CA MET A 99 -16.91 19.47 -28.54
C MET A 99 -17.82 19.17 -27.34
N TYR A 100 -17.64 18.01 -26.73
CA TYR A 100 -18.31 17.65 -25.48
C TYR A 100 -17.32 17.14 -24.44
N GLU A 101 -17.63 17.44 -23.18
CA GLU A 101 -16.87 16.97 -22.03
C GLU A 101 -17.50 15.71 -21.44
N GLU A 102 -16.67 14.71 -21.17
CA GLU A 102 -17.03 13.52 -20.41
C GLU A 102 -16.31 13.50 -19.06
N HIS A 103 -17.10 13.44 -18.00
CA HIS A 103 -16.58 13.29 -16.64
C HIS A 103 -16.35 11.81 -16.33
N VAL A 104 -15.15 11.44 -15.93
CA VAL A 104 -14.73 10.03 -15.80
C VAL A 104 -13.97 9.80 -14.51
N PHE A 105 -14.30 8.73 -13.79
CA PHE A 105 -13.40 8.17 -12.79
C PHE A 105 -12.52 7.09 -13.43
N GLN A 106 -11.20 7.23 -13.30
CA GLN A 106 -10.23 6.24 -13.72
C GLN A 106 -9.72 5.48 -12.50
N VAL A 107 -9.93 4.16 -12.49
CA VAL A 107 -9.48 3.28 -11.43
C VAL A 107 -8.27 2.49 -11.91
N SER A 108 -7.12 2.73 -11.29
CA SER A 108 -5.86 2.07 -11.61
C SER A 108 -5.60 0.90 -10.67
N TYR A 109 -5.20 -0.24 -11.22
CA TYR A 109 -4.85 -1.44 -10.47
C TYR A 109 -3.80 -2.27 -11.21
N SER A 110 -3.06 -3.09 -10.48
CA SER A 110 -2.03 -3.95 -11.04
C SER A 110 -2.39 -5.39 -10.68
N PRO A 111 -3.00 -6.18 -11.58
CA PRO A 111 -3.40 -7.55 -11.26
C PRO A 111 -2.18 -8.41 -10.93
N GLU A 112 -1.14 -8.31 -11.75
CA GLU A 112 0.10 -9.09 -11.67
C GLU A 112 1.32 -8.15 -11.67
N LYS A 113 2.49 -8.68 -11.31
CA LYS A 113 3.73 -7.90 -11.26
C LYS A 113 4.08 -7.41 -12.67
N GLY A 114 4.32 -6.10 -12.81
CA GLY A 114 4.62 -5.48 -14.11
C GLY A 114 3.40 -5.17 -14.99
N ILE A 115 2.21 -5.71 -14.66
CA ILE A 115 0.99 -5.44 -15.42
C ILE A 115 0.21 -4.30 -14.76
N HIS A 116 -0.06 -3.24 -15.52
CA HIS A 116 -0.90 -2.12 -15.11
C HIS A 116 -2.19 -2.10 -15.92
N LYS A 117 -3.34 -2.05 -15.24
CA LYS A 117 -4.66 -1.95 -15.85
C LYS A 117 -5.42 -0.76 -15.29
N ASN A 118 -6.24 -0.16 -16.15
CA ASN A 118 -7.14 0.92 -15.78
C ASN A 118 -8.57 0.56 -16.16
N LYS A 119 -9.54 0.92 -15.31
CA LYS A 119 -10.98 0.84 -15.63
C LYS A 119 -11.60 2.21 -15.52
N SER A 120 -12.36 2.60 -16.55
CA SER A 120 -13.06 3.89 -16.59
C SER A 120 -14.52 3.73 -16.18
N PHE A 121 -14.99 4.67 -15.36
CA PHE A 121 -16.39 4.81 -14.95
C PHE A 121 -16.87 6.19 -15.38
N TYR A 122 -17.60 6.23 -16.49
CA TYR A 122 -18.18 7.45 -17.02
C TYR A 122 -19.36 7.91 -16.16
N ILE A 123 -19.41 9.21 -15.87
CA ILE A 123 -20.52 9.86 -15.17
C ILE A 123 -21.55 10.27 -16.22
N PRO A 124 -22.81 9.81 -16.10
CA PRO A 124 -23.86 10.19 -17.03
C PRO A 124 -24.05 11.70 -17.07
N LYS A 125 -24.28 12.22 -18.29
CA LYS A 125 -24.67 13.62 -18.50
C LYS A 125 -25.92 13.92 -17.68
N ALA A 126 -26.01 15.14 -17.18
CA ALA A 126 -27.09 15.59 -16.33
C ALA A 126 -27.55 16.97 -16.79
N LYS A 127 -28.85 17.24 -16.70
CA LYS A 127 -29.43 18.54 -17.06
C LYS A 127 -29.34 19.55 -15.91
N SER A 128 -29.23 19.05 -14.67
CA SER A 128 -29.13 19.86 -13.46
C SER A 128 -27.89 19.50 -12.64
N LYS A 129 -27.34 20.49 -11.92
CA LYS A 129 -26.26 20.31 -10.95
C LYS A 129 -26.62 19.28 -9.86
N ARG A 130 -27.89 19.22 -9.44
CA ARG A 130 -28.36 18.26 -8.41
C ARG A 130 -28.30 16.83 -8.93
N GLU A 131 -28.71 16.63 -10.18
CA GLU A 131 -28.65 15.35 -10.86
C GLU A 131 -27.19 14.92 -11.10
N PHE A 132 -26.34 15.85 -11.56
CA PHE A 132 -24.92 15.58 -11.71
C PHE A 132 -24.28 15.12 -10.39
N LYS A 133 -24.60 15.80 -9.28
CA LYS A 133 -24.11 15.41 -7.94
C LYS A 133 -24.57 14.00 -7.55
N LYS A 134 -25.80 13.61 -7.91
CA LYS A 134 -26.32 12.25 -7.69
C LYS A 134 -25.54 11.23 -8.52
N ASN A 135 -25.35 11.51 -9.82
CA ASN A 135 -24.60 10.68 -10.76
C ASN A 135 -23.14 10.51 -10.34
N TYR A 136 -22.49 11.61 -9.94
CA TYR A 136 -21.13 11.65 -9.41
C TYR A 136 -20.98 10.73 -8.20
N LYS A 137 -21.85 10.89 -7.18
CA LYS A 137 -21.81 10.06 -5.96
C LYS A 137 -22.05 8.57 -6.27
N ALA A 138 -23.02 8.28 -7.13
CA ALA A 138 -23.33 6.90 -7.51
C ALA A 138 -22.15 6.22 -8.23
N LYS A 139 -21.55 6.90 -9.21
CA LYS A 139 -20.40 6.38 -9.96
C LYS A 139 -19.14 6.30 -9.11
N LEU A 140 -18.92 7.26 -8.19
CA LEU A 140 -17.82 7.21 -7.23
C LEU A 140 -17.94 5.97 -6.33
N LYS A 141 -19.14 5.69 -5.80
CA LYS A 141 -19.39 4.49 -4.98
C LYS A 141 -19.06 3.20 -5.76
N LEU A 142 -19.44 3.13 -7.04
CA LEU A 142 -19.13 2.00 -7.91
C LEU A 142 -17.63 1.87 -8.18
N ALA A 143 -16.94 2.98 -8.45
CA ALA A 143 -15.49 3.01 -8.67
C ALA A 143 -14.72 2.54 -7.42
N ILE A 144 -15.13 3.00 -6.23
CA ILE A 144 -14.56 2.57 -4.95
C ILE A 144 -14.79 1.08 -4.73
N LYS A 145 -16.03 0.59 -4.92
CA LYS A 145 -16.36 -0.84 -4.78
C LYS A 145 -15.48 -1.69 -5.69
N PHE A 146 -15.38 -1.34 -6.97
CA PHE A 146 -14.54 -2.06 -7.92
C PHE A 146 -13.06 -2.02 -7.52
N ARG A 147 -12.54 -0.86 -7.09
CA ARG A 147 -11.16 -0.73 -6.62
C ARG A 147 -10.90 -1.65 -5.43
N ASP A 148 -11.80 -1.66 -4.46
CA ASP A 148 -11.70 -2.48 -3.26
C ASP A 148 -11.72 -3.98 -3.63
N GLU A 149 -12.62 -4.41 -4.50
CA GLU A 149 -12.68 -5.79 -5.00
C GLU A 149 -11.37 -6.23 -5.67
N GLN A 150 -10.81 -5.39 -6.56
CA GLN A 150 -9.53 -5.71 -7.19
C GLN A 150 -8.41 -5.80 -6.16
N MET A 151 -8.36 -4.87 -5.19
CA MET A 151 -7.32 -4.87 -4.17
C MET A 151 -7.44 -6.04 -3.20
N ILE A 152 -8.65 -6.48 -2.86
CA ILE A 152 -8.88 -7.71 -2.09
C ILE A 152 -8.44 -8.92 -2.90
N ARG A 153 -8.77 -9.00 -4.19
CA ARG A 153 -8.34 -10.10 -5.06
C ARG A 153 -6.81 -10.21 -5.15
N ILE A 154 -6.13 -9.07 -5.27
CA ILE A 154 -4.67 -8.98 -5.43
C ILE A 154 -3.94 -9.20 -4.10
N TYR A 155 -4.34 -8.52 -3.03
CA TYR A 155 -3.58 -8.45 -1.78
C TYR A 155 -4.25 -9.13 -0.57
N GLY A 156 -5.51 -9.56 -0.72
CA GLY A 156 -6.24 -10.31 0.30
C GLY A 156 -6.31 -9.58 1.65
N ALA A 157 -5.97 -10.31 2.71
CA ALA A 157 -6.02 -9.84 4.08
C ALA A 157 -5.15 -8.58 4.33
N ARG A 158 -4.09 -8.37 3.53
CA ARG A 158 -3.25 -7.16 3.63
C ARG A 158 -4.07 -5.89 3.37
N TYR A 159 -4.92 -5.91 2.34
CA TYR A 159 -5.76 -4.75 1.99
C TYR A 159 -6.88 -4.53 3.01
N VAL A 160 -7.46 -5.61 3.52
CA VAL A 160 -8.47 -5.55 4.58
C VAL A 160 -7.90 -4.89 5.84
N ASN A 161 -6.69 -5.30 6.25
CA ASN A 161 -5.99 -4.71 7.39
C ASN A 161 -5.67 -3.23 7.18
N TYR A 162 -5.24 -2.86 5.98
CA TYR A 162 -5.06 -1.45 5.60
C TYR A 162 -6.35 -0.64 5.77
N LYS A 163 -7.47 -1.11 5.20
CA LYS A 163 -8.76 -0.43 5.30
C LYS A 163 -9.23 -0.27 6.74
N LYS A 164 -9.08 -1.31 7.57
CA LYS A 164 -9.42 -1.25 9.00
C LYS A 164 -8.63 -0.13 9.68
N LYS A 165 -7.32 -0.08 9.48
CA LYS A 165 -6.45 0.95 10.06
C LYS A 165 -6.83 2.38 9.63
N HIS A 166 -7.09 2.60 8.35
CA HIS A 166 -7.43 3.94 7.84
C HIS A 166 -8.88 4.38 8.12
N LYS A 167 -9.80 3.44 8.37
CA LYS A 167 -11.12 3.76 8.92
C LYS A 167 -11.05 4.19 10.38
N LEU A 168 -10.11 3.62 11.14
CA LEU A 168 -9.88 3.92 12.55
C LEU A 168 -9.13 5.25 12.76
N ASP A 169 -8.39 5.74 11.76
CA ASP A 169 -7.62 6.99 11.84
C ASP A 169 -7.68 7.78 10.51
N PRO A 170 -8.74 8.58 10.30
CA PRO A 170 -8.95 9.31 9.04
C PRO A 170 -8.03 10.53 8.85
N LYS A 171 -7.20 10.89 9.84
CA LYS A 171 -6.38 12.13 9.84
C LYS A 171 -4.94 11.95 9.33
N ARG A 172 -4.56 10.78 8.79
CA ARG A 172 -3.27 10.55 8.13
C ARG A 172 -3.31 10.60 6.60
#